data_AF-S4XMB1-F1
#
_entry.id   AF-S4XMB1-F1
#
_cell.length_a   1.000
_cell.length_b   1.000
_cell.length_c   1.000
_cell.angle_alpha   90.00
_cell.angle_beta   90.00
_cell.angle_gamma   90.00
#
_symmetry.space_group_name_H-M   'P 1'
#
loop_
_entity.id
_entity.type
_entity.pdbx_description
1 polymer ?
#
loop_
_entity_poly.entity_id
_entity_poly.type
_entity_poly.pdbx_seq_one_letter_code
_entity_poly.pdbx_strand_id
1 'polypeptide(L)'
;MLRVALAMVPEVRQLLAEDPAQLSDLLDEIHDEDLADLIGLLDDAEAAKVLMALKAEEAAPIFERLDGETQEALVEQMGVESIAPIVSEMAADDRTDLIEALPDQVSGTLLSTLEKVDPEAAAEVEELAKWPEDSAGGLMTTDYVSVGIHLTVADVIERIRAVGEDAETIYYVYVVSDRGHLIGVVSLRDLLLASPSEKLSNVMTENVFAVSPETDQEEVARTMAKYDFSALPVLSADRKLLGVITVDDVMDVLTEEQSEDMQRLGAVGPIEDSYFKTSFWTFIQKRAPWLAVLFVGEFMTGEVLRRFEHDLEAVATLAYYVPLLISTGGNSGSQSSSLIIRGLAVGDLRVGDWASVLVRELGQAVVLGLILSVIGMLRVWLWGDGTGFVLTIGVTLMAIVLMGCTVGAMLPLLLRRLGLDPATSSTPFIASLVDVLGILLYFTIARLFLSDLLAQGGAGG
;
A
#
# COMPACT_ATOMS: atom_id res chain seq x y z
N MET A 1 -3.09 20.38 -9.16
CA MET A 1 -2.21 20.87 -10.23
C MET A 1 -2.98 20.95 -11.53
N LEU A 2 -3.84 19.96 -11.85
CA LEU A 2 -4.96 19.95 -12.81
C LEU A 2 -5.59 21.27 -13.32
N ARG A 3 -5.63 22.36 -12.54
CA ARG A 3 -6.14 23.68 -12.99
C ARG A 3 -5.25 24.34 -14.04
N VAL A 4 -3.94 24.14 -13.99
CA VAL A 4 -2.99 24.68 -14.99
C VAL A 4 -3.16 23.89 -16.28
N ALA A 5 -3.03 22.56 -16.21
CA ALA A 5 -3.31 21.65 -17.33
C ALA A 5 -4.66 21.94 -18.02
N LEU A 6 -5.78 21.98 -17.28
CA LEU A 6 -7.10 22.29 -17.84
C LEU A 6 -7.20 23.64 -18.54
N ALA A 7 -6.45 24.65 -18.08
CA ALA A 7 -6.47 25.98 -18.69
C ALA A 7 -5.69 26.01 -20.01
N MET A 8 -4.70 25.12 -20.17
CA MET A 8 -3.77 25.09 -21.30
C MET A 8 -4.19 24.16 -22.43
N VAL A 9 -5.04 23.15 -22.17
CA VAL A 9 -5.58 22.24 -23.21
C VAL A 9 -6.04 22.97 -24.49
N PRO A 10 -6.81 24.08 -24.43
CA PRO A 10 -7.24 24.77 -25.64
C PRO A 10 -6.08 25.37 -26.46
N GLU A 11 -5.07 25.90 -25.78
CA GLU A 11 -3.90 26.53 -26.41
C GLU A 11 -2.99 25.48 -27.04
N VAL A 12 -2.76 24.36 -26.33
CA VAL A 12 -2.01 23.20 -26.84
C VAL A 12 -2.69 22.60 -28.08
N ARG A 13 -4.02 22.41 -28.04
CA ARG A 13 -4.78 21.95 -29.22
C ARG A 13 -4.69 22.91 -30.41
N GLN A 14 -4.67 24.22 -30.14
CA GLN A 14 -4.51 25.22 -31.19
C GLN A 14 -3.11 25.13 -31.81
N LEU A 15 -2.05 25.08 -30.99
CA LEU A 15 -0.67 24.99 -31.47
C LEU A 15 -0.40 23.69 -32.23
N LEU A 16 -0.94 22.56 -31.77
CA LEU A 16 -0.89 21.27 -32.50
C LEU A 16 -1.51 21.36 -33.91
N ALA A 17 -2.51 22.22 -34.10
CA ALA A 17 -3.19 22.40 -35.38
C ALA A 17 -2.54 23.46 -36.28
N GLU A 18 -1.97 24.52 -35.69
CA GLU A 18 -1.53 25.72 -36.43
C GLU A 18 -0.02 25.85 -36.56
N ASP A 19 0.76 25.58 -35.50
CA ASP A 19 2.21 25.74 -35.49
C ASP A 19 2.91 24.81 -34.47
N PRO A 20 3.16 23.54 -34.82
CA PRO A 20 3.79 22.57 -33.93
C PRO A 20 5.21 22.97 -33.48
N ALA A 21 5.88 23.88 -34.19
CA ALA A 21 7.22 24.32 -33.83
C ALA A 21 7.24 25.22 -32.58
N GLN A 22 6.14 25.91 -32.28
CA GLN A 22 6.01 26.74 -31.06
C GLN A 22 5.56 25.92 -29.84
N LEU A 23 5.24 24.64 -30.04
CA LEU A 23 4.78 23.77 -28.97
C LEU A 23 5.91 23.50 -27.98
N SER A 24 7.11 23.15 -28.45
CA SER A 24 8.27 22.92 -27.58
C SER A 24 8.59 24.15 -26.70
N ASP A 25 8.62 25.36 -27.28
CA ASP A 25 8.87 26.60 -26.52
C ASP A 25 7.83 26.85 -25.40
N LEU A 26 6.57 26.46 -25.60
CA LEU A 26 5.52 26.59 -24.58
C LEU A 26 5.67 25.54 -23.48
N LEU A 27 6.03 24.31 -23.86
CA LEU A 27 6.15 23.19 -22.94
C LEU A 27 7.38 23.34 -22.04
N ASP A 28 8.48 23.93 -22.54
CA ASP A 28 9.71 24.20 -21.77
C ASP A 28 9.50 25.05 -20.49
N GLU A 29 8.43 25.84 -20.42
CA GLU A 29 8.13 26.68 -19.25
C GLU A 29 7.28 25.96 -18.17
N ILE A 30 6.87 24.72 -18.44
CA ILE A 30 5.92 23.96 -17.62
C ILE A 30 6.65 22.78 -16.99
N HIS A 31 6.30 22.46 -15.74
CA HIS A 31 6.85 21.30 -15.05
C HIS A 31 6.31 19.99 -15.65
N ASP A 32 7.14 18.95 -15.71
CA ASP A 32 6.81 17.66 -16.35
C ASP A 32 5.52 17.04 -15.78
N GLU A 33 5.32 17.13 -14.46
CA GLU A 33 4.08 16.73 -13.78
C GLU A 33 2.81 17.43 -14.33
N ASP A 34 2.86 18.75 -14.56
CA ASP A 34 1.72 19.49 -15.12
C ASP A 34 1.52 19.14 -16.61
N LEU A 35 2.58 18.75 -17.31
CA LEU A 35 2.55 18.25 -18.68
C LEU A 35 1.96 16.84 -18.78
N ALA A 36 2.29 15.96 -17.84
CA ALA A 36 1.68 14.64 -17.72
C ALA A 36 0.16 14.76 -17.44
N ASP A 37 -0.22 15.60 -16.47
CA ASP A 37 -1.61 15.97 -16.18
C ASP A 37 -2.34 16.50 -17.45
N LEU A 38 -1.66 17.33 -18.25
CA LEU A 38 -2.20 17.87 -19.50
C LEU A 38 -2.38 16.76 -20.56
N ILE A 39 -1.37 15.93 -20.76
CA ILE A 39 -1.39 14.83 -21.74
C ILE A 39 -2.51 13.85 -21.41
N GLY A 40 -2.71 13.52 -20.14
CA GLY A 40 -3.83 12.67 -19.69
C GLY A 40 -5.24 13.26 -19.95
N LEU A 41 -5.35 14.54 -20.31
CA LEU A 41 -6.61 15.18 -20.70
C LEU A 41 -6.82 15.25 -22.23
N LEU A 42 -5.79 14.92 -23.01
CA LEU A 42 -5.84 14.85 -24.47
C LEU A 42 -6.36 13.49 -24.93
N ASP A 43 -6.76 13.39 -26.20
CA ASP A 43 -6.95 12.07 -26.80
C ASP A 43 -5.60 11.44 -27.19
N ASP A 44 -5.54 10.12 -27.30
CA ASP A 44 -4.28 9.38 -27.53
C ASP A 44 -3.52 9.88 -28.78
N ALA A 45 -4.25 10.34 -29.80
CA ALA A 45 -3.66 10.85 -31.04
C ALA A 45 -3.11 12.27 -30.89
N GLU A 46 -3.73 13.12 -30.07
CA GLU A 46 -3.23 14.42 -29.67
C GLU A 46 -2.00 14.26 -28.75
N ALA A 47 -2.10 13.43 -27.72
CA ALA A 47 -1.03 13.11 -26.79
C ALA A 47 0.23 12.57 -27.50
N ALA A 48 0.07 11.61 -28.40
CA ALA A 48 1.16 11.07 -29.22
C ALA A 48 1.86 12.17 -30.04
N LYS A 49 1.12 13.15 -30.58
CA LYS A 49 1.73 14.27 -31.33
C LYS A 49 2.51 15.21 -30.43
N VAL A 50 2.05 15.42 -29.20
CA VAL A 50 2.78 16.24 -28.21
C VAL A 50 4.12 15.59 -27.91
N LEU A 51 4.13 14.30 -27.55
CA LEU A 51 5.37 13.58 -27.25
C LEU A 51 6.32 13.53 -28.44
N MET A 52 5.82 13.29 -29.66
CA MET A 52 6.65 13.31 -30.88
C MET A 52 7.18 14.70 -31.26
N ALA A 53 6.63 15.78 -30.71
CA ALA A 53 7.12 17.14 -30.96
C ALA A 53 8.29 17.52 -30.05
N LEU A 54 8.43 16.82 -28.91
CA LEU A 54 9.53 16.98 -27.97
C LEU A 54 10.73 16.12 -28.37
N LYS A 55 11.92 16.46 -27.86
CA LYS A 55 13.06 15.54 -27.94
C LYS A 55 12.87 14.39 -26.95
N ALA A 56 13.56 13.28 -27.17
CA ALA A 56 13.40 12.09 -26.35
C ALA A 56 13.73 12.38 -24.88
N GLU A 57 14.77 13.16 -24.64
CA GLU A 57 15.27 13.56 -23.31
C GLU A 57 14.26 14.45 -22.56
N GLU A 58 13.44 15.22 -23.29
CA GLU A 58 12.38 16.07 -22.71
C GLU A 58 11.07 15.30 -22.56
N ALA A 59 10.82 14.31 -23.43
CA ALA A 59 9.60 13.52 -23.45
C ALA A 59 9.60 12.40 -22.39
N ALA A 60 10.77 11.82 -22.08
CA ALA A 60 10.88 10.70 -21.15
C ALA A 60 10.39 11.04 -19.73
N PRO A 61 10.84 12.14 -19.08
CA PRO A 61 10.35 12.50 -17.74
C PRO A 61 8.85 12.77 -17.68
N ILE A 62 8.27 13.27 -18.77
CA ILE A 62 6.83 13.48 -18.86
C ILE A 62 6.10 12.14 -19.00
N PHE A 63 6.65 11.23 -19.80
CA PHE A 63 6.07 9.93 -20.06
C PHE A 63 6.10 9.01 -18.84
N GLU A 64 7.17 9.03 -18.05
CA GLU A 64 7.31 8.33 -16.75
C GLU A 64 6.14 8.68 -15.81
N ARG A 65 5.74 9.94 -15.76
CA ARG A 65 4.69 10.46 -14.86
C ARG A 65 3.26 10.18 -15.33
N LEU A 66 3.08 9.57 -16.50
CA LEU A 66 1.76 9.17 -16.97
C LEU A 66 1.31 7.89 -16.27
N ASP A 67 0.02 7.76 -16.01
CA ASP A 67 -0.50 6.49 -15.52
C ASP A 67 -0.35 5.37 -16.56
N GLY A 68 -0.13 4.13 -16.08
CA GLY A 68 0.20 2.97 -16.93
C GLY A 68 -0.79 2.70 -18.07
N GLU A 69 -2.09 2.94 -17.89
CA GLU A 69 -3.09 2.80 -18.96
C GLU A 69 -2.82 3.80 -20.10
N THR A 70 -2.47 5.03 -19.76
CA THR A 70 -2.11 6.07 -20.74
C THR A 70 -0.79 5.75 -21.42
N GLN A 71 0.20 5.24 -20.68
CA GLN A 71 1.47 4.78 -21.26
C GLN A 71 1.25 3.64 -22.27
N GLU A 72 0.47 2.61 -21.91
CA GLU A 72 0.13 1.50 -22.79
C GLU A 72 -0.59 1.98 -24.07
N ALA A 73 -1.60 2.84 -23.91
CA ALA A 73 -2.34 3.41 -25.04
C ALA A 73 -1.43 4.20 -25.99
N LEU A 74 -0.47 4.95 -25.46
CA LEU A 74 0.49 5.71 -26.26
C LEU A 74 1.52 4.84 -26.96
N VAL A 75 1.99 3.76 -26.32
CA VAL A 75 2.84 2.75 -26.96
C VAL A 75 2.12 2.12 -28.16
N GLU A 76 0.84 1.77 -28.01
CA GLU A 76 0.02 1.24 -29.10
C GLU A 76 -0.19 2.26 -30.23
N GLN A 77 -0.45 3.52 -29.88
CA GLN A 77 -0.78 4.58 -30.83
C GLN A 77 0.44 5.08 -31.62
N MET A 78 1.61 5.23 -30.98
CA MET A 78 2.85 5.69 -31.60
C MET A 78 3.62 4.56 -32.31
N GLY A 79 3.45 3.34 -31.82
CA GLY A 79 4.19 2.17 -32.25
C GLY A 79 5.60 2.11 -31.66
N VAL A 80 6.10 0.89 -31.50
CA VAL A 80 7.38 0.57 -30.85
C VAL A 80 8.60 1.28 -31.44
N GLU A 81 8.63 1.56 -32.75
CA GLU A 81 9.76 2.25 -33.38
C GLU A 81 9.84 3.73 -33.01
N SER A 82 8.70 4.38 -32.77
CA SER A 82 8.63 5.80 -32.46
C SER A 82 8.80 6.06 -30.97
N ILE A 83 8.34 5.13 -30.12
CA ILE A 83 8.41 5.26 -28.66
C ILE A 83 9.77 4.80 -28.11
N ALA A 84 10.47 3.87 -28.77
CA ALA A 84 11.74 3.34 -28.27
C ALA A 84 12.82 4.39 -27.94
N PRO A 85 12.99 5.50 -28.70
CA PRO A 85 13.91 6.56 -28.31
C PRO A 85 13.48 7.30 -27.04
N ILE A 86 12.17 7.47 -26.79
CA ILE A 86 11.69 8.08 -25.54
C ILE A 86 11.96 7.10 -24.39
N VAL A 87 11.64 5.83 -24.60
CA VAL A 87 11.86 4.77 -23.62
C VAL A 87 13.35 4.58 -23.30
N SER A 88 14.28 4.81 -24.23
CA SER A 88 15.71 4.72 -23.92
C SER A 88 16.22 5.81 -22.99
N GLU A 89 15.57 6.97 -22.97
CA GLU A 89 15.94 8.09 -22.10
C GLU A 89 15.18 8.08 -20.76
N MET A 90 14.30 7.09 -20.53
CA MET A 90 13.63 6.92 -19.23
C MET A 90 14.57 6.36 -18.18
N ALA A 91 14.29 6.67 -16.91
CA ALA A 91 14.92 6.03 -15.76
C ALA A 91 14.80 4.50 -15.84
N ALA A 92 15.85 3.78 -15.40
CA ALA A 92 15.96 2.34 -15.64
C ALA A 92 14.84 1.50 -14.98
N ASP A 93 14.38 1.90 -13.80
CA ASP A 93 13.24 1.37 -13.06
C ASP A 93 11.92 1.64 -13.79
N ASP A 94 11.58 2.90 -14.06
CA ASP A 94 10.34 3.26 -14.77
C ASP A 94 10.21 2.57 -16.14
N ARG A 95 11.35 2.46 -16.84
CA ARG A 95 11.45 1.75 -18.12
C ARG A 95 11.16 0.25 -17.97
N THR A 96 11.62 -0.35 -16.88
CA THR A 96 11.39 -1.76 -16.58
C THR A 96 9.91 -1.98 -16.28
N ASP A 97 9.32 -1.15 -15.44
CA ASP A 97 7.91 -1.21 -15.05
C ASP A 97 6.98 -1.08 -16.27
N LEU A 98 7.26 -0.13 -17.17
CA LEU A 98 6.55 -0.01 -18.44
C LEU A 98 6.59 -1.31 -19.25
N ILE A 99 7.78 -1.91 -19.41
CA ILE A 99 7.97 -3.10 -20.24
C ILE A 99 7.29 -4.33 -19.63
N GLU A 100 7.23 -4.43 -18.30
CA GLU A 100 6.53 -5.49 -17.58
C GLU A 100 5.00 -5.32 -17.62
N ALA A 101 4.51 -4.08 -17.59
CA ALA A 101 3.08 -3.77 -17.68
C ALA A 101 2.50 -4.06 -19.07
N LEU A 102 3.30 -3.94 -20.13
CA LEU A 102 2.86 -4.16 -21.51
C LEU A 102 2.55 -5.63 -21.80
N PRO A 103 1.60 -5.92 -22.71
CA PRO A 103 1.34 -7.29 -23.16
C PRO A 103 2.61 -7.97 -23.73
N ASP A 104 2.84 -9.25 -23.42
CA ASP A 104 4.04 -10.04 -23.78
C ASP A 104 4.56 -9.79 -25.21
N GLN A 105 3.64 -9.69 -26.18
CA GLN A 105 3.99 -9.49 -27.58
C GLN A 105 4.54 -8.09 -27.87
N VAL A 106 3.97 -7.06 -27.23
CA VAL A 106 4.39 -5.66 -27.35
C VAL A 106 5.70 -5.47 -26.60
N SER A 107 5.75 -5.93 -25.35
CA SER A 107 6.94 -5.93 -24.48
C SER A 107 8.17 -6.51 -25.19
N GLY A 108 8.07 -7.74 -25.71
CA GLY A 108 9.20 -8.38 -26.40
C GLY A 108 9.61 -7.65 -27.70
N THR A 109 8.67 -7.00 -28.39
CA THR A 109 8.98 -6.23 -29.61
C THR A 109 9.67 -4.90 -29.24
N LEU A 110 9.19 -4.21 -28.20
CA LEU A 110 9.77 -2.98 -27.69
C LEU A 110 11.20 -3.24 -27.19
N LEU A 111 11.41 -4.27 -26.38
CA LEU A 111 12.74 -4.66 -25.89
C LEU A 111 13.73 -4.96 -27.04
N SER A 112 13.28 -5.69 -28.07
CA SER A 112 14.11 -5.97 -29.26
C SER A 112 14.38 -4.74 -30.15
N THR A 113 13.62 -3.67 -29.97
CA THR A 113 13.81 -2.38 -30.65
C THR A 113 14.75 -1.52 -29.81
N LEU A 114 14.56 -1.50 -28.49
CA LEU A 114 15.44 -0.87 -27.52
C LEU A 114 16.87 -1.40 -27.67
N GLU A 115 17.08 -2.72 -27.76
CA GLU A 115 18.42 -3.33 -27.98
C GLU A 115 19.15 -2.78 -29.23
N LYS A 116 18.42 -2.25 -30.23
CA LYS A 116 19.00 -1.63 -31.43
C LYS A 116 19.24 -0.13 -31.27
N VAL A 117 18.42 0.55 -30.48
CA VAL A 117 18.49 1.99 -30.21
C VAL A 117 19.56 2.24 -29.16
N ASP A 118 19.43 1.57 -28.02
CA ASP A 118 20.33 1.60 -26.89
C ASP A 118 20.48 0.19 -26.27
N PRO A 119 21.57 -0.54 -26.60
CA PRO A 119 21.86 -1.85 -26.02
C PRO A 119 22.12 -1.83 -24.51
N GLU A 120 22.55 -0.70 -23.94
CA GLU A 120 22.84 -0.57 -22.51
C GLU A 120 21.53 -0.47 -21.73
N ALA A 121 20.63 0.42 -22.15
CA ALA A 121 19.28 0.54 -21.59
C ALA A 121 18.49 -0.79 -21.63
N ALA A 122 18.60 -1.55 -22.73
CA ALA A 122 17.96 -2.86 -22.84
C ALA A 122 18.56 -3.90 -21.87
N ALA A 123 19.87 -3.86 -21.63
CA ALA A 123 20.52 -4.76 -20.69
C ALA A 123 20.15 -4.45 -19.24
N GLU A 124 19.95 -3.17 -18.89
CA GLU A 124 19.47 -2.75 -17.58
C GLU A 124 18.07 -3.30 -17.29
N VAL A 125 17.15 -3.20 -18.25
CA VAL A 125 15.81 -3.79 -18.12
C VAL A 125 15.89 -5.29 -17.86
N GLU A 126 16.74 -6.02 -18.61
CA GLU A 126 16.92 -7.46 -18.39
C GLU A 126 17.50 -7.78 -17.01
N GLU A 127 18.33 -6.89 -16.42
CA GLU A 127 18.88 -7.07 -15.08
C GLU A 127 17.88 -6.75 -13.98
N LEU A 128 17.05 -5.71 -14.15
CA LEU A 128 16.03 -5.28 -13.17
C LEU A 128 14.81 -6.21 -13.16
N ALA A 129 14.32 -6.64 -14.32
CA ALA A 129 13.19 -7.58 -14.48
C ALA A 129 13.42 -8.98 -13.84
N LYS A 130 14.58 -9.22 -13.23
CA LYS A 130 14.87 -10.43 -12.45
C LYS A 130 14.29 -10.37 -11.04
N TRP A 131 13.96 -9.18 -10.55
CA TRP A 131 13.50 -8.94 -9.20
C TRP A 131 11.97 -8.79 -9.17
N PRO A 132 11.30 -9.13 -8.06
CA PRO A 132 9.88 -8.83 -7.90
C PRO A 132 9.63 -7.31 -7.89
N GLU A 133 8.54 -6.87 -8.53
CA GLU A 133 8.05 -5.49 -8.53
C GLU A 133 7.97 -4.88 -7.12
N ASP A 134 7.28 -5.56 -6.18
CA ASP A 134 7.11 -5.13 -4.78
C ASP A 134 8.38 -5.29 -3.90
N SER A 135 9.58 -5.22 -4.47
CA SER A 135 10.85 -5.42 -3.77
C SER A 135 11.86 -4.30 -4.02
N ALA A 136 12.87 -4.23 -3.17
CA ALA A 136 14.00 -3.31 -3.32
C ALA A 136 14.69 -3.41 -4.68
N GLY A 137 14.66 -4.58 -5.32
CA GLY A 137 15.23 -4.76 -6.66
C GLY A 137 14.31 -4.32 -7.80
N GLY A 138 12.99 -4.27 -7.57
CA GLY A 138 12.03 -3.66 -8.48
C GLY A 138 12.09 -2.13 -8.42
N LEU A 139 12.18 -1.58 -7.20
CA LEU A 139 12.25 -0.14 -6.94
C LEU A 139 13.63 0.52 -7.16
N MET A 140 14.64 -0.22 -7.61
CA MET A 140 15.99 0.35 -7.72
C MET A 140 16.29 0.78 -9.15
N THR A 141 16.89 1.96 -9.27
CA THR A 141 17.53 2.40 -10.50
C THR A 141 19.03 2.06 -10.51
N THR A 142 19.57 1.87 -11.71
CA THR A 142 21.02 1.74 -11.96
C THR A 142 21.72 3.09 -12.17
N ASP A 143 20.97 4.18 -12.24
CA ASP A 143 21.45 5.51 -12.63
C ASP A 143 22.02 6.29 -11.44
N TYR A 144 23.06 5.74 -10.81
CA TYR A 144 23.69 6.32 -9.62
C TYR A 144 25.16 6.66 -9.80
N VAL A 145 25.61 7.69 -9.07
CA VAL A 145 27.02 8.09 -9.10
C VAL A 145 27.87 7.19 -8.21
N SER A 146 28.80 6.44 -8.81
CA SER A 146 29.81 5.66 -8.11
C SER A 146 31.25 6.01 -8.49
N VAL A 147 32.16 5.90 -7.51
CA VAL A 147 33.59 6.25 -7.67
C VAL A 147 34.53 5.31 -6.93
N GLY A 148 35.78 5.26 -7.36
CA GLY A 148 36.84 4.52 -6.67
C GLY A 148 37.38 5.24 -5.42
N ILE A 149 37.77 4.47 -4.42
CA ILE A 149 38.27 4.96 -3.11
C ILE A 149 39.53 5.86 -3.18
N HIS A 150 40.30 5.76 -4.26
CA HIS A 150 41.60 6.44 -4.36
C HIS A 150 41.50 7.91 -4.83
N LEU A 151 40.30 8.39 -5.15
CA LEU A 151 40.07 9.76 -5.63
C LEU A 151 40.13 10.81 -4.52
N THR A 152 40.41 12.05 -4.91
CA THR A 152 40.26 13.24 -4.06
C THR A 152 38.87 13.84 -4.21
N VAL A 153 38.47 14.71 -3.28
CA VAL A 153 37.19 15.45 -3.36
C VAL A 153 37.05 16.21 -4.68
N ALA A 154 38.11 16.84 -5.17
CA ALA A 154 38.11 17.53 -6.46
C ALA A 154 37.79 16.59 -7.63
N ASP A 155 38.41 15.40 -7.66
CA ASP A 155 38.17 14.42 -8.72
C ASP A 155 36.73 13.92 -8.71
N VAL A 156 36.15 13.74 -7.51
CA VAL A 156 34.74 13.32 -7.36
C VAL A 156 33.79 14.41 -7.85
N ILE A 157 34.03 15.68 -7.52
CA ILE A 157 33.19 16.78 -8.02
C ILE A 157 33.26 16.89 -9.55
N GLU A 158 34.45 16.71 -10.14
CA GLU A 158 34.57 16.67 -11.61
C GLU A 158 33.85 15.45 -12.20
N ARG A 159 33.85 14.30 -11.52
CA ARG A 159 33.07 13.14 -11.95
C ARG A 159 31.58 13.43 -11.91
N ILE A 160 31.06 14.01 -10.83
CA ILE A 160 29.64 14.42 -10.71
C ILE A 160 29.27 15.35 -11.86
N ARG A 161 30.12 16.33 -12.20
CA ARG A 161 29.85 17.24 -13.34
C ARG A 161 29.80 16.54 -14.70
N ALA A 162 30.47 15.39 -14.83
CA ALA A 162 30.58 14.67 -16.10
C ALA A 162 29.47 13.64 -16.32
N VAL A 163 28.81 13.17 -15.25
CA VAL A 163 27.77 12.12 -15.33
C VAL A 163 26.49 12.46 -14.57
N GLY A 164 26.40 13.67 -14.01
CA GLY A 164 25.32 14.05 -13.11
C GLY A 164 24.04 14.49 -13.82
N GLU A 165 24.06 14.65 -15.14
CA GLU A 165 22.84 14.86 -15.95
C GLU A 165 22.10 13.54 -16.16
N ASP A 166 22.84 12.44 -16.31
CA ASP A 166 22.29 11.08 -16.56
C ASP A 166 22.09 10.28 -15.27
N ALA A 167 22.22 10.90 -14.09
CA ALA A 167 22.11 10.21 -12.81
C ALA A 167 20.86 10.66 -12.07
N GLU A 168 20.09 9.68 -11.60
CA GLU A 168 18.87 9.88 -10.82
C GLU A 168 19.10 10.78 -9.61
N THR A 169 20.23 10.58 -8.93
CA THR A 169 20.63 11.49 -7.86
C THR A 169 22.14 11.67 -7.72
N ILE A 170 22.54 12.93 -7.60
CA ILE A 170 23.92 13.34 -7.29
C ILE A 170 24.14 13.65 -5.81
N TYR A 171 23.10 13.55 -4.97
CA TYR A 171 23.19 13.93 -3.56
C TYR A 171 23.99 12.94 -2.72
N TYR A 172 24.05 11.68 -3.16
CA TYR A 172 24.91 10.64 -2.59
C TYR A 172 25.85 10.10 -3.66
N VAL A 173 27.12 9.96 -3.30
CA VAL A 173 28.12 9.30 -4.13
C VAL A 173 28.60 8.05 -3.41
N TYR A 174 28.50 6.91 -4.12
CA TYR A 174 28.85 5.61 -3.58
C TYR A 174 30.30 5.26 -3.90
N VAL A 175 31.05 4.87 -2.87
CA VAL A 175 32.46 4.51 -2.98
C VAL A 175 32.57 3.01 -3.11
N VAL A 176 33.06 2.54 -4.25
CA VAL A 176 33.18 1.12 -4.58
C VAL A 176 34.63 0.68 -4.72
N SER A 177 34.87 -0.61 -4.49
CA SER A 177 36.15 -1.26 -4.79
C SER A 177 36.29 -1.58 -6.28
N ASP A 178 37.50 -1.96 -6.72
CA ASP A 178 37.75 -2.47 -8.08
C ASP A 178 36.89 -3.71 -8.46
N ARG A 179 36.25 -4.36 -7.49
CA ARG A 179 35.35 -5.51 -7.69
C ARG A 179 33.86 -5.14 -7.60
N GLY A 180 33.53 -3.85 -7.49
CA GLY A 180 32.15 -3.36 -7.37
C GLY A 180 31.56 -3.45 -5.95
N HIS A 181 32.31 -3.91 -4.94
CA HIS A 181 31.80 -3.93 -3.58
C HIS A 181 31.65 -2.53 -2.99
N LEU A 182 30.52 -2.25 -2.34
CA LEU A 182 30.29 -1.00 -1.63
C LEU A 182 31.19 -0.89 -0.39
N ILE A 183 32.04 0.14 -0.37
CA ILE A 183 32.96 0.47 0.72
C ILE A 183 32.41 1.59 1.60
N GLY A 184 31.78 2.61 1.00
CA GLY A 184 31.31 3.78 1.73
C GLY A 184 30.37 4.65 0.91
N VAL A 185 29.82 5.69 1.55
CA VAL A 185 28.98 6.70 0.90
C VAL A 185 29.42 8.09 1.37
N VAL A 186 29.32 9.08 0.49
CA VAL A 186 29.54 10.50 0.84
C VAL A 186 28.40 11.34 0.31
N SER A 187 27.94 12.33 1.09
CA SER A 187 26.94 13.27 0.61
C SER A 187 27.59 14.40 -0.20
N LEU A 188 26.87 14.95 -1.19
CA LEU A 188 27.32 16.14 -1.91
C LEU A 188 27.60 17.30 -0.96
N ARG A 189 26.81 17.43 0.12
CA ARG A 189 27.05 18.40 1.19
C ARG A 189 28.44 18.24 1.81
N ASP A 190 28.84 17.02 2.16
CA ASP A 190 30.16 16.78 2.77
C ASP A 190 31.29 17.02 1.79
N LEU A 191 31.11 16.65 0.51
CA LEU A 191 32.06 16.97 -0.56
C LEU A 191 32.27 18.49 -0.72
N LEU A 192 31.20 19.29 -0.67
CA LEU A 192 31.27 20.75 -0.80
C LEU A 192 31.91 21.43 0.43
N LEU A 193 31.86 20.80 1.60
CA LEU A 193 32.46 21.31 2.84
C LEU A 193 33.92 20.86 3.04
N ALA A 194 34.32 19.76 2.41
CA ALA A 194 35.67 19.20 2.50
C ALA A 194 36.70 19.99 1.67
N SER A 195 37.98 19.79 1.96
CA SER A 195 39.04 20.38 1.14
C SER A 195 39.15 19.66 -0.21
N PRO A 196 39.30 20.37 -1.34
CA PRO A 196 39.39 19.72 -2.67
C PRO A 196 40.53 18.69 -2.78
N SER A 197 41.63 18.87 -2.04
CA SER A 197 42.77 17.94 -2.03
C SER A 197 42.64 16.80 -1.03
N GLU A 198 41.57 16.78 -0.22
CA GLU A 198 41.35 15.73 0.76
C GLU A 198 40.98 14.42 0.05
N LYS A 199 41.43 13.30 0.64
CA LYS A 199 41.11 11.97 0.10
C LYS A 199 39.68 11.60 0.46
N LEU A 200 38.98 10.99 -0.49
CA LEU A 200 37.60 10.54 -0.31
C LEU A 200 37.45 9.59 0.89
N SER A 201 38.43 8.73 1.12
CA SER A 201 38.47 7.81 2.28
C SER A 201 38.39 8.48 3.65
N ASN A 202 38.71 9.78 3.75
CA ASN A 202 38.66 10.52 5.01
C ASN A 202 37.32 11.21 5.25
N VAL A 203 36.53 11.40 4.19
CA VAL A 203 35.26 12.15 4.21
C VAL A 203 34.06 11.20 4.15
N MET A 204 34.22 10.03 3.53
CA MET A 204 33.15 9.05 3.38
C MET A 204 32.76 8.37 4.70
N THR A 205 31.52 7.91 4.75
CA THR A 205 30.99 7.03 5.81
C THR A 205 31.11 5.57 5.37
N GLU A 206 31.87 4.75 6.10
CA GLU A 206 32.07 3.32 5.80
C GLU A 206 30.89 2.43 6.24
N ASN A 207 30.19 2.80 7.32
CA ASN A 207 29.07 2.02 7.83
C ASN A 207 27.77 2.41 7.11
N VAL A 208 27.66 1.98 5.85
CA VAL A 208 26.51 2.26 4.99
C VAL A 208 25.37 1.29 5.30
N PHE A 209 24.18 1.83 5.56
CA PHE A 209 22.96 1.04 5.59
C PHE A 209 22.56 0.68 4.16
N ALA A 210 22.20 -0.58 3.95
CA ALA A 210 21.85 -1.11 2.64
C ALA A 210 20.84 -2.25 2.81
N VAL A 211 20.10 -2.53 1.74
CA VAL A 211 19.07 -3.60 1.69
C VAL A 211 19.45 -4.67 0.66
N SER A 212 18.87 -5.85 0.81
CA SER A 212 18.93 -6.92 -0.20
C SER A 212 17.93 -6.61 -1.33
N PRO A 213 18.17 -6.99 -2.59
CA PRO A 213 17.19 -6.76 -3.66
C PRO A 213 15.84 -7.45 -3.39
N GLU A 214 15.81 -8.55 -2.63
CA GLU A 214 14.57 -9.25 -2.26
C GLU A 214 13.88 -8.65 -1.02
N THR A 215 14.35 -7.51 -0.50
CA THR A 215 13.72 -6.84 0.64
C THR A 215 12.38 -6.26 0.19
N ASP A 216 11.33 -6.52 0.95
CA ASP A 216 9.99 -6.01 0.69
C ASP A 216 9.96 -4.48 0.66
N GLN A 217 9.21 -3.90 -0.28
CA GLN A 217 9.12 -2.45 -0.46
C GLN A 217 8.65 -1.71 0.81
N GLU A 218 7.76 -2.30 1.61
CA GLU A 218 7.29 -1.71 2.86
C GLU A 218 8.45 -1.59 3.87
N GLU A 219 9.36 -2.57 3.89
CA GLU A 219 10.55 -2.54 4.75
C GLU A 219 11.59 -1.52 4.27
N VAL A 220 11.75 -1.36 2.95
CA VAL A 220 12.57 -0.30 2.35
C VAL A 220 12.04 1.07 2.79
N ALA A 221 10.74 1.32 2.56
CA ALA A 221 10.09 2.57 2.88
C ALA A 221 10.20 2.94 4.37
N ARG A 222 9.94 1.97 5.25
CA ARG A 222 10.13 2.14 6.71
C ARG A 222 11.58 2.44 7.08
N THR A 223 12.54 1.81 6.40
CA THR A 223 13.97 2.05 6.65
C THR A 223 14.36 3.46 6.25
N MET A 224 14.01 3.89 5.04
CA MET A 224 14.32 5.25 4.55
C MET A 224 13.66 6.32 5.42
N ALA A 225 12.36 6.16 5.75
CA ALA A 225 11.65 7.09 6.63
C ALA A 225 12.21 7.14 8.06
N LYS A 226 12.71 6.02 8.60
CA LYS A 226 13.26 5.97 9.95
C LYS A 226 14.61 6.67 10.08
N TYR A 227 15.43 6.60 9.03
CA TYR A 227 16.79 7.14 9.03
C TYR A 227 16.93 8.46 8.27
N ASP A 228 15.82 9.01 7.76
CA ASP A 228 15.76 10.22 6.94
C ASP A 228 16.69 10.14 5.72
N PHE A 229 16.75 8.98 5.06
CA PHE A 229 17.56 8.78 3.87
C PHE A 229 16.84 9.27 2.62
N SER A 230 17.54 10.06 1.79
CA SER A 230 17.06 10.46 0.46
C SER A 230 17.37 9.45 -0.63
N ALA A 231 18.27 8.50 -0.36
CA ALA A 231 18.53 7.36 -1.23
C ALA A 231 19.07 6.18 -0.40
N LEU A 232 18.80 4.95 -0.82
CA LEU A 232 19.23 3.74 -0.14
C LEU A 232 19.88 2.75 -1.13
N PRO A 233 21.13 2.29 -0.88
CA PRO A 233 21.79 1.35 -1.77
C PRO A 233 21.25 -0.07 -1.61
N VAL A 234 21.12 -0.75 -2.75
CA VAL A 234 20.74 -2.16 -2.84
C VAL A 234 21.97 -3.00 -3.15
N LEU A 235 22.22 -4.00 -2.31
CA LEU A 235 23.40 -4.84 -2.39
C LEU A 235 23.05 -6.29 -2.68
N SER A 236 23.83 -6.90 -3.56
CA SER A 236 23.85 -8.35 -3.73
C SER A 236 24.35 -9.07 -2.46
N ALA A 237 24.17 -10.40 -2.42
CA ALA A 237 24.69 -11.24 -1.35
C ALA A 237 26.24 -11.15 -1.18
N ASP A 238 26.99 -10.82 -2.24
CA ASP A 238 28.44 -10.59 -2.20
C ASP A 238 28.85 -9.12 -1.94
N ARG A 239 27.88 -8.26 -1.55
CA ARG A 239 28.03 -6.82 -1.27
C ARG A 239 28.39 -5.96 -2.48
N LYS A 240 28.11 -6.42 -3.70
CA LYS A 240 28.18 -5.55 -4.87
C LYS A 240 27.01 -4.58 -4.86
N LEU A 241 27.28 -3.33 -5.22
CA LEU A 241 26.22 -2.35 -5.44
C LEU A 241 25.49 -2.72 -6.74
N LEU A 242 24.19 -2.97 -6.62
CA LEU A 242 23.33 -3.30 -7.76
C LEU A 242 22.63 -2.04 -8.26
N GLY A 243 22.00 -1.31 -7.34
CA GLY A 243 21.21 -0.12 -7.63
C GLY A 243 21.04 0.76 -6.40
N VAL A 244 20.25 1.81 -6.55
CA VAL A 244 19.83 2.70 -5.47
C VAL A 244 18.34 2.94 -5.56
N ILE A 245 17.70 3.14 -4.42
CA ILE A 245 16.28 3.49 -4.35
C ILE A 245 16.20 4.93 -3.89
N THR A 246 15.38 5.76 -4.54
CA THR A 246 15.22 7.17 -4.17
C THR A 246 14.09 7.36 -3.16
N VAL A 247 13.97 8.58 -2.64
CA VAL A 247 12.93 8.88 -1.65
C VAL A 247 11.58 9.12 -2.30
N ASP A 248 11.57 9.61 -3.53
CA ASP A 248 10.38 9.87 -4.34
C ASP A 248 9.63 8.58 -4.67
N ASP A 249 10.31 7.54 -5.18
CA ASP A 249 9.67 6.23 -5.42
C ASP A 249 9.08 5.66 -4.12
N VAL A 250 9.82 5.83 -3.02
CA VAL A 250 9.35 5.40 -1.69
C VAL A 250 8.14 6.19 -1.19
N MET A 251 7.95 7.44 -1.62
CA MET A 251 6.76 8.22 -1.25
C MET A 251 5.50 7.63 -1.88
N ASP A 252 5.61 7.08 -3.08
CA ASP A 252 4.51 6.42 -3.79
C ASP A 252 4.19 5.07 -3.15
N VAL A 253 5.22 4.25 -2.89
CA VAL A 253 5.10 2.99 -2.12
C VAL A 253 4.39 3.21 -0.78
N LEU A 254 4.74 4.26 -0.02
CA LEU A 254 4.08 4.56 1.26
C LEU A 254 2.58 4.85 1.10
N THR A 255 2.19 5.44 -0.02
CA THR A 255 0.79 5.78 -0.31
C THR A 255 0.01 4.57 -0.81
N GLU A 256 0.65 3.73 -1.61
CA GLU A 256 0.11 2.46 -2.13
C GLU A 256 -0.12 1.46 -1.01
N GLU A 257 0.88 1.20 -0.18
CA GLU A 257 0.78 0.27 0.96
C GLU A 257 -0.34 0.71 1.94
N GLN A 258 -0.46 2.01 2.21
CA GLN A 258 -1.56 2.54 3.03
C GLN A 258 -2.93 2.33 2.39
N SER A 259 -3.01 2.50 1.08
CA SER A 259 -4.25 2.32 0.31
C SER A 259 -4.63 0.84 0.27
N GLU A 260 -3.67 -0.04 0.06
CA GLU A 260 -3.84 -1.48 0.08
C GLU A 260 -4.33 -1.97 1.45
N ASP A 261 -3.65 -1.56 2.53
CA ASP A 261 -4.03 -1.90 3.90
C ASP A 261 -5.48 -1.48 4.21
N MET A 262 -5.87 -0.28 3.75
CA MET A 262 -7.24 0.23 3.92
C MET A 262 -8.26 -0.63 3.16
N GLN A 263 -7.93 -1.08 1.95
CA GLN A 263 -8.80 -1.95 1.15
C GLN A 263 -8.91 -3.35 1.76
N ARG A 264 -7.78 -3.96 2.17
CA ARG A 264 -7.73 -5.27 2.85
C ARG A 264 -8.53 -5.25 4.16
N LEU A 265 -8.45 -4.17 4.95
CA LEU A 265 -9.24 -3.98 6.17
C LEU A 265 -10.76 -4.03 5.92
N GLY A 266 -11.19 -3.56 4.75
CA GLY A 266 -12.58 -3.58 4.27
C GLY A 266 -13.01 -4.90 3.62
N ALA A 267 -12.15 -5.93 3.63
CA ALA A 267 -12.35 -7.19 2.90
C ALA A 267 -12.51 -6.96 1.38
N VAL A 268 -11.66 -6.09 0.83
CA VAL A 268 -11.56 -5.83 -0.60
C VAL A 268 -10.14 -6.20 -1.04
N GLY A 269 -10.02 -6.91 -2.15
CA GLY A 269 -8.71 -7.15 -2.76
C GLY A 269 -8.10 -5.85 -3.31
N PRO A 270 -6.76 -5.77 -3.43
CA PRO A 270 -6.06 -4.55 -3.85
C PRO A 270 -6.53 -4.07 -5.23
N ILE A 271 -6.76 -2.78 -5.37
CA ILE A 271 -7.14 -2.08 -6.60
C ILE A 271 -6.10 -0.98 -6.78
N GLU A 272 -5.29 -1.10 -7.84
CA GLU A 272 -4.26 -0.14 -8.23
C GLU A 272 -4.89 1.14 -8.80
N ASP A 273 -5.85 1.00 -9.73
CA ASP A 273 -6.47 2.15 -10.40
C ASP A 273 -7.36 3.03 -9.52
N SER A 274 -7.50 4.29 -9.96
CA SER A 274 -8.52 5.20 -9.41
C SER A 274 -9.96 4.68 -9.62
N TYR A 275 -10.85 5.00 -8.68
CA TYR A 275 -12.22 4.47 -8.63
C TYR A 275 -13.03 4.55 -9.95
N PHE A 276 -12.89 5.64 -10.71
CA PHE A 276 -13.63 5.83 -11.96
C PHE A 276 -12.97 5.21 -13.19
N LYS A 277 -11.67 4.90 -13.09
CA LYS A 277 -10.91 4.17 -14.13
C LYS A 277 -11.10 2.66 -13.97
N THR A 278 -11.17 2.17 -12.73
CA THR A 278 -11.36 0.74 -12.47
C THR A 278 -12.63 0.19 -13.12
N SER A 279 -12.47 -0.85 -13.93
CA SER A 279 -13.61 -1.48 -14.61
C SER A 279 -14.62 -2.08 -13.62
N PHE A 280 -15.91 -2.09 -14.01
CA PHE A 280 -16.96 -2.73 -13.22
C PHE A 280 -16.63 -4.19 -12.87
N TRP A 281 -16.03 -4.93 -13.81
CA TRP A 281 -15.70 -6.34 -13.61
C TRP A 281 -14.50 -6.54 -12.68
N THR A 282 -13.53 -5.64 -12.71
CA THR A 282 -12.40 -5.62 -11.76
C THR A 282 -12.91 -5.47 -10.33
N PHE A 283 -13.85 -4.52 -10.08
CA PHE A 283 -14.48 -4.40 -8.76
C PHE A 283 -15.18 -5.68 -8.31
N ILE A 284 -15.90 -6.36 -9.21
CA ILE A 284 -16.56 -7.62 -8.88
C ILE A 284 -15.52 -8.70 -8.54
N GLN A 285 -14.45 -8.82 -9.32
CA GLN A 285 -13.39 -9.81 -9.07
C GLN A 285 -12.67 -9.57 -7.74
N LYS A 286 -12.39 -8.32 -7.37
CA LYS A 286 -11.68 -7.99 -6.13
C LYS A 286 -12.58 -8.04 -4.88
N ARG A 287 -13.91 -7.97 -5.02
CA ARG A 287 -14.87 -7.96 -3.89
C ARG A 287 -15.68 -9.25 -3.72
N ALA A 288 -16.15 -9.85 -4.82
CA ALA A 288 -17.06 -10.99 -4.77
C ALA A 288 -16.47 -12.22 -4.05
N PRO A 289 -15.18 -12.57 -4.20
CA PRO A 289 -14.59 -13.69 -3.45
C PRO A 289 -14.67 -13.46 -1.94
N TRP A 290 -14.30 -12.27 -1.47
CA TRP A 290 -14.37 -11.91 -0.05
C TRP A 290 -15.81 -11.90 0.47
N LEU A 291 -16.73 -11.26 -0.25
CA LEU A 291 -18.15 -11.25 0.11
C LEU A 291 -18.74 -12.67 0.15
N ALA A 292 -18.36 -13.55 -0.79
CA ALA A 292 -18.80 -14.93 -0.80
C ALA A 292 -18.26 -15.71 0.39
N VAL A 293 -16.98 -15.55 0.74
CA VAL A 293 -16.37 -16.18 1.92
C VAL A 293 -17.07 -15.70 3.20
N LEU A 294 -17.28 -14.39 3.36
CA LEU A 294 -17.99 -13.83 4.51
C LEU A 294 -19.42 -14.33 4.59
N PHE A 295 -20.15 -14.34 3.48
CA PHE A 295 -21.53 -14.84 3.39
C PHE A 295 -21.63 -16.33 3.76
N VAL A 296 -20.70 -17.16 3.30
CA VAL A 296 -20.64 -18.57 3.73
C VAL A 296 -20.32 -18.67 5.22
N GLY A 297 -19.47 -17.79 5.75
CA GLY A 297 -19.21 -17.66 7.18
C GLY A 297 -20.47 -17.36 8.00
N GLU A 298 -21.37 -16.51 7.49
CA GLU A 298 -22.66 -16.19 8.15
C GLU A 298 -23.57 -17.40 8.34
N PHE A 299 -23.40 -18.49 7.59
CA PHE A 299 -24.15 -19.73 7.80
C PHE A 299 -23.90 -20.32 9.20
N MET A 300 -22.71 -20.09 9.77
CA MET A 300 -22.40 -20.52 11.13
C MET A 300 -23.30 -19.82 12.16
N THR A 301 -23.56 -18.53 11.97
CA THR A 301 -24.46 -17.73 12.83
C THR A 301 -25.88 -18.31 12.79
N GLY A 302 -26.36 -18.66 11.59
CA GLY A 302 -27.65 -19.30 11.40
C GLY A 302 -27.75 -20.66 12.09
N GLU A 303 -26.71 -21.50 11.96
CA GLU A 303 -26.67 -22.82 12.60
C GLU A 303 -26.63 -22.73 14.14
N VAL A 304 -25.88 -21.78 14.68
CA VAL A 304 -25.88 -21.52 16.13
C VAL A 304 -27.26 -21.08 16.61
N LEU A 305 -27.94 -20.20 15.87
CA LEU A 305 -29.29 -19.76 16.24
C LEU A 305 -30.30 -20.92 16.22
N ARG A 306 -30.21 -21.82 15.23
CA ARG A 306 -31.03 -23.05 15.17
C ARG A 306 -30.84 -23.93 16.40
N ARG A 307 -29.63 -24.00 16.96
CA ARG A 307 -29.36 -24.75 18.19
C ARG A 307 -30.12 -24.23 19.42
N PHE A 308 -30.56 -22.98 19.38
CA PHE A 308 -31.36 -22.33 20.43
C PHE A 308 -32.83 -22.14 20.02
N GLU A 309 -33.31 -22.85 18.98
CA GLU A 309 -34.70 -22.80 18.50
C GLU A 309 -35.72 -23.04 19.63
N HIS A 310 -35.45 -24.02 20.50
CA HIS A 310 -36.34 -24.29 21.62
C HIS A 310 -36.45 -23.13 22.64
N ASP A 311 -35.34 -22.40 22.85
CA ASP A 311 -35.36 -21.23 23.74
C ASP A 311 -36.13 -20.06 23.09
N LEU A 312 -36.03 -19.92 21.77
CA LEU A 312 -36.76 -18.93 20.99
C LEU A 312 -38.27 -19.22 20.93
N GLU A 313 -38.66 -20.50 20.82
CA GLU A 313 -40.06 -20.92 20.91
C GLU A 313 -40.65 -20.61 22.28
N ALA A 314 -39.90 -20.90 23.35
CA ALA A 314 -40.31 -20.61 24.71
C ALA A 314 -40.40 -19.10 24.99
N VAL A 315 -39.47 -18.31 24.44
CA VAL A 315 -39.37 -16.87 24.68
C VAL A 315 -39.02 -16.11 23.39
N ALA A 316 -40.04 -15.85 22.56
CA ALA A 316 -39.87 -15.19 21.26
C ALA A 316 -39.22 -13.80 21.35
N THR A 317 -39.41 -13.08 22.46
CA THR A 317 -38.80 -11.75 22.71
C THR A 317 -37.27 -11.79 22.68
N LEU A 318 -36.64 -12.95 22.94
CA LEU A 318 -35.18 -13.08 22.84
C LEU A 318 -34.65 -12.71 21.45
N ALA A 319 -35.42 -12.99 20.39
CA ALA A 319 -35.04 -12.71 19.01
C ALA A 319 -34.84 -11.21 18.74
N TYR A 320 -35.63 -10.34 19.37
CA TYR A 320 -35.59 -8.90 19.13
C TYR A 320 -34.28 -8.24 19.59
N TYR A 321 -33.58 -8.88 20.51
CA TYR A 321 -32.31 -8.39 21.04
C TYR A 321 -31.08 -8.93 20.32
N VAL A 322 -31.24 -9.98 19.50
CA VAL A 322 -30.12 -10.58 18.76
C VAL A 322 -29.38 -9.54 17.92
N PRO A 323 -30.02 -8.72 17.06
CA PRO A 323 -29.30 -7.74 16.23
C PRO A 323 -28.50 -6.72 17.03
N LEU A 324 -29.04 -6.26 18.16
CA LEU A 324 -28.39 -5.29 19.03
C LEU A 324 -27.12 -5.88 19.66
N LEU A 325 -27.20 -7.12 20.12
CA LEU A 325 -26.11 -7.78 20.83
C LEU A 325 -24.96 -8.15 19.88
N ILE A 326 -25.27 -8.78 18.75
CA ILE A 326 -24.25 -9.23 17.78
C ILE A 326 -23.53 -8.02 17.17
N SER A 327 -24.28 -6.99 16.75
CA SER A 327 -23.71 -5.76 16.18
C SER A 327 -22.81 -5.01 17.17
N THR A 328 -23.17 -4.99 18.45
CA THR A 328 -22.32 -4.37 19.48
C THR A 328 -20.97 -5.09 19.60
N GLY A 329 -20.99 -6.42 19.60
CA GLY A 329 -19.78 -7.24 19.60
C GLY A 329 -18.92 -6.98 18.38
N GLY A 330 -19.49 -7.10 17.17
CA GLY A 330 -18.79 -6.88 15.92
C GLY A 330 -18.17 -5.49 15.81
N ASN A 331 -18.89 -4.43 16.23
CA ASN A 331 -18.38 -3.06 16.24
C ASN A 331 -17.21 -2.90 17.23
N SER A 332 -17.32 -3.43 18.44
CA SER A 332 -16.25 -3.36 19.45
C SER A 332 -14.99 -4.11 19.03
N GLY A 333 -15.15 -5.30 18.44
CA GLY A 333 -14.03 -6.09 17.92
C GLY A 333 -13.39 -5.45 16.70
N SER A 334 -14.19 -4.89 15.79
CA SER A 334 -13.69 -4.18 14.61
C SER A 334 -12.84 -2.95 15.00
N GLN A 335 -13.30 -2.15 15.96
CA GLN A 335 -12.55 -0.99 16.45
C GLN A 335 -11.21 -1.39 17.08
N SER A 336 -11.22 -2.44 17.91
CA SER A 336 -10.00 -2.95 18.53
C SER A 336 -9.02 -3.47 17.46
N SER A 337 -9.52 -4.23 16.48
CA SER A 337 -8.70 -4.74 15.37
C SER A 337 -8.06 -3.63 14.55
N SER A 338 -8.82 -2.62 14.13
CA SER A 338 -8.27 -1.51 13.34
C SER A 338 -7.14 -0.77 14.08
N LEU A 339 -7.25 -0.62 15.40
CA LEU A 339 -6.19 -0.01 16.21
C LEU A 339 -4.93 -0.89 16.29
N ILE A 340 -5.10 -2.20 16.43
CA ILE A 340 -3.97 -3.13 16.48
C ILE A 340 -3.31 -3.30 15.12
N ILE A 341 -4.07 -3.45 14.03
CA ILE A 341 -3.55 -3.54 12.67
C ILE A 341 -2.72 -2.29 12.35
N ARG A 342 -3.28 -1.09 12.57
CA ARG A 342 -2.54 0.16 12.37
C ARG A 342 -1.28 0.24 13.25
N GLY A 343 -1.38 -0.15 14.51
CA GLY A 343 -0.22 -0.16 15.41
C GLY A 343 0.89 -1.11 14.96
N LEU A 344 0.53 -2.24 14.32
CA LEU A 344 1.49 -3.15 13.69
C LEU A 344 2.10 -2.54 12.41
N ALA A 345 1.27 -1.96 11.54
CA ALA A 345 1.70 -1.38 10.27
C ALA A 345 2.65 -0.17 10.46
N VAL A 346 2.40 0.67 11.46
CA VAL A 346 3.27 1.83 11.77
C VAL A 346 4.51 1.41 12.61
N GLY A 347 4.55 0.17 13.11
CA GLY A 347 5.66 -0.35 13.93
C GLY A 347 5.63 0.06 15.41
N ASP A 348 4.56 0.71 15.87
CA ASP A 348 4.32 1.09 17.27
C ASP A 348 4.07 -0.12 18.18
N LEU A 349 3.56 -1.23 17.60
CA LEU A 349 3.29 -2.48 18.28
C LEU A 349 4.12 -3.61 17.68
N ARG A 350 4.60 -4.51 18.54
CA ARG A 350 5.23 -5.77 18.11
C ARG A 350 4.40 -6.95 18.61
N VAL A 351 4.55 -8.10 17.95
CA VAL A 351 3.92 -9.36 18.38
C VAL A 351 4.30 -9.73 19.83
N GLY A 352 5.47 -9.30 20.30
CA GLY A 352 5.91 -9.49 21.69
C GLY A 352 5.08 -8.74 22.73
N ASP A 353 4.37 -7.67 22.35
CA ASP A 353 3.61 -6.81 23.25
C ASP A 353 2.19 -7.33 23.56
N TRP A 354 1.84 -8.52 23.06
CA TRP A 354 0.49 -9.09 23.12
C TRP A 354 -0.13 -9.07 24.52
N ALA A 355 0.65 -9.33 25.58
CA ALA A 355 0.16 -9.34 26.95
C ALA A 355 -0.21 -7.93 27.43
N SER A 356 0.62 -6.94 27.11
CA SER A 356 0.37 -5.53 27.41
C SER A 356 -0.85 -5.01 26.65
N VAL A 357 -0.98 -5.39 25.38
CA VAL A 357 -2.15 -5.09 24.54
C VAL A 357 -3.41 -5.68 25.16
N LEU A 358 -3.40 -6.97 25.50
CA LEU A 358 -4.56 -7.66 26.09
C LEU A 358 -5.02 -7.00 27.39
N VAL A 359 -4.10 -6.68 28.30
CA VAL A 359 -4.46 -6.04 29.58
C VAL A 359 -5.06 -4.65 29.36
N ARG A 360 -4.50 -3.86 28.44
CA ARG A 360 -4.99 -2.52 28.10
C ARG A 360 -6.38 -2.58 27.48
N GLU A 361 -6.57 -3.48 26.52
CA GLU A 361 -7.85 -3.67 25.82
C GLU A 361 -8.93 -4.20 26.76
N LEU A 362 -8.62 -5.17 27.64
CA LEU A 362 -9.58 -5.63 28.66
C LEU A 362 -10.00 -4.50 29.59
N GLY A 363 -9.06 -3.63 30.00
CA GLY A 363 -9.37 -2.46 30.81
C GLY A 363 -10.34 -1.50 30.12
N GLN A 364 -10.10 -1.20 28.84
CA GLN A 364 -10.98 -0.35 28.02
C GLN A 364 -12.34 -1.02 27.79
N ALA A 365 -12.36 -2.32 27.50
CA ALA A 365 -13.56 -3.10 27.24
C ALA A 365 -14.48 -3.20 28.47
N VAL A 366 -13.96 -3.26 29.69
CA VAL A 366 -14.78 -3.19 30.91
C VAL A 366 -15.53 -1.85 30.99
N VAL A 367 -14.83 -0.74 30.72
CA VAL A 367 -15.43 0.61 30.82
C VAL A 367 -16.46 0.82 29.73
N LEU A 368 -16.11 0.52 28.47
CA LEU A 368 -17.02 0.61 27.32
C LEU A 368 -18.20 -0.35 27.47
N GLY A 369 -17.93 -1.58 27.90
CA GLY A 369 -18.93 -2.60 28.18
C GLY A 369 -19.92 -2.14 29.25
N LEU A 370 -19.46 -1.48 30.32
CA LEU A 370 -20.35 -0.93 31.36
C LEU A 370 -21.26 0.16 30.80
N ILE A 371 -20.72 1.09 30.02
CA ILE A 371 -21.49 2.18 29.40
C ILE A 371 -22.58 1.60 28.50
N LEU A 372 -22.22 0.67 27.61
CA LEU A 372 -23.17 0.05 26.68
C LEU A 372 -24.19 -0.83 27.40
N SER A 373 -23.77 -1.55 28.44
CA SER A 373 -24.67 -2.36 29.26
C SER A 373 -25.72 -1.51 29.97
N VAL A 374 -25.33 -0.37 30.55
CA VAL A 374 -26.29 0.56 31.18
C VAL A 374 -27.29 1.10 30.17
N ILE A 375 -26.84 1.47 28.97
CA ILE A 375 -27.71 1.94 27.88
C ILE A 375 -28.67 0.84 27.44
N GLY A 376 -28.17 -0.38 27.24
CA GLY A 376 -28.99 -1.54 26.87
C GLY A 376 -30.02 -1.91 27.93
N MET A 377 -29.61 -1.94 29.20
CA MET A 377 -30.51 -2.18 30.34
C MET A 377 -31.62 -1.14 30.42
N LEU A 378 -31.27 0.15 30.28
CA LEU A 378 -32.25 1.23 30.25
C LEU A 378 -33.23 1.05 29.09
N ARG A 379 -32.72 0.66 27.91
CA ARG A 379 -33.54 0.44 26.72
C ARG A 379 -34.57 -0.67 26.90
N VAL A 380 -34.17 -1.78 27.50
CA VAL A 380 -35.03 -2.94 27.82
C VAL A 380 -36.08 -2.55 28.86
N TRP A 381 -35.64 -1.85 29.92
CA TRP A 381 -36.54 -1.37 30.98
C TRP A 381 -37.62 -0.43 30.44
N LEU A 382 -37.27 0.47 29.52
CA LEU A 382 -38.22 1.39 28.87
C LEU A 382 -39.25 0.67 27.99
N TRP A 383 -38.92 -0.52 27.45
CA TRP A 383 -39.89 -1.37 26.75
C TRP A 383 -40.82 -2.13 27.68
N GLY A 384 -40.57 -2.08 29.00
CA GLY A 384 -41.38 -2.78 29.98
C GLY A 384 -41.11 -4.28 30.03
N ASP A 385 -40.03 -4.74 29.41
CA ASP A 385 -39.60 -6.13 29.53
C ASP A 385 -39.11 -6.40 30.97
N GLY A 386 -39.42 -7.59 31.48
CA GLY A 386 -39.19 -7.94 32.89
C GLY A 386 -37.73 -7.81 33.33
N THR A 387 -37.50 -7.75 34.65
CA THR A 387 -36.16 -7.59 35.24
C THR A 387 -35.16 -8.66 34.81
N GLY A 388 -35.63 -9.88 34.52
CA GLY A 388 -34.82 -10.95 33.95
C GLY A 388 -34.19 -10.57 32.60
N PHE A 389 -34.95 -9.91 31.71
CA PHE A 389 -34.42 -9.42 30.43
C PHE A 389 -33.43 -8.28 30.63
N VAL A 390 -33.73 -7.34 31.52
CA VAL A 390 -32.83 -6.22 31.83
C VAL A 390 -31.45 -6.75 32.25
N LEU A 391 -31.41 -7.70 33.19
CA LEU A 391 -30.17 -8.33 33.63
C LEU A 391 -29.50 -9.17 32.54
N THR A 392 -30.28 -9.95 31.78
CA THR A 392 -29.77 -10.76 30.67
C THR A 392 -29.02 -9.88 29.67
N ILE A 393 -29.64 -8.80 29.20
CA ILE A 393 -29.05 -7.90 28.21
C ILE A 393 -27.85 -7.15 28.78
N GLY A 394 -27.92 -6.65 30.02
CA GLY A 394 -26.79 -5.96 30.64
C GLY A 394 -25.56 -6.85 30.79
N VAL A 395 -25.71 -8.06 31.34
CA VAL A 395 -24.59 -9.00 31.51
C VAL A 395 -24.07 -9.48 30.15
N THR A 396 -24.96 -9.73 29.20
CA THR A 396 -24.57 -10.16 27.85
C THR A 396 -23.78 -9.07 27.12
N LEU A 397 -24.21 -7.81 27.16
CA LEU A 397 -23.49 -6.71 26.53
C LEU A 397 -22.07 -6.55 27.08
N MET A 398 -21.90 -6.62 28.40
CA MET A 398 -20.58 -6.61 29.02
C MET A 398 -19.71 -7.76 28.50
N ALA A 399 -20.24 -8.99 28.50
CA ALA A 399 -19.51 -10.17 28.06
C ALA A 399 -19.14 -10.12 26.57
N ILE A 400 -20.06 -9.66 25.72
CA ILE A 400 -19.86 -9.53 24.28
C ILE A 400 -18.81 -8.45 23.97
N VAL A 401 -18.84 -7.30 24.64
CA VAL A 401 -17.83 -6.24 24.42
C VAL A 401 -16.44 -6.72 24.85
N LEU A 402 -16.33 -7.38 26.00
CA LEU A 402 -15.07 -7.98 26.45
C LEU A 402 -14.53 -9.00 25.44
N MET A 403 -15.40 -9.89 24.95
CA MET A 403 -15.04 -10.90 23.97
C MET A 403 -14.69 -10.28 22.61
N GLY A 404 -15.48 -9.31 22.14
CA GLY A 404 -15.24 -8.58 20.89
C GLY A 404 -13.89 -7.88 20.88
N CYS A 405 -13.58 -7.06 21.90
CA CYS A 405 -12.28 -6.41 22.01
C CYS A 405 -11.13 -7.42 22.15
N THR A 406 -11.33 -8.53 22.87
CA THR A 406 -10.29 -9.57 22.99
C THR A 406 -9.99 -10.22 21.64
N VAL A 407 -11.02 -10.63 20.90
CA VAL A 407 -10.87 -11.23 19.58
C VAL A 407 -10.26 -10.22 18.61
N GLY A 408 -10.79 -8.99 18.59
CA GLY A 408 -10.31 -7.90 17.75
C GLY A 408 -8.84 -7.58 17.97
N ALA A 409 -8.39 -7.54 19.22
CA ALA A 409 -7.00 -7.24 19.53
C ALA A 409 -6.04 -8.40 19.26
N MET A 410 -6.46 -9.63 19.54
CA MET A 410 -5.57 -10.80 19.53
C MET A 410 -5.46 -11.46 18.16
N LEU A 411 -6.50 -11.38 17.32
CA LEU A 411 -6.49 -12.03 16.01
C LEU A 411 -5.41 -11.46 15.06
N PRO A 412 -5.22 -10.13 14.90
CA PRO A 412 -4.16 -9.59 14.05
C PRO A 412 -2.76 -10.01 14.53
N LEU A 413 -2.53 -10.00 15.85
CA LEU A 413 -1.27 -10.44 16.46
C LEU A 413 -1.00 -11.93 16.22
N LEU A 414 -2.05 -12.76 16.26
CA LEU A 414 -1.96 -14.19 15.97
C LEU A 414 -1.59 -14.42 14.50
N LEU A 415 -2.23 -13.72 13.57
CA LEU A 415 -1.91 -13.82 12.14
C LEU A 415 -0.46 -13.43 11.86
N ARG A 416 0.01 -12.29 12.39
CA ARG A 416 1.43 -11.89 12.26
C ARG A 416 2.39 -12.95 12.79
N ARG A 417 2.04 -13.59 13.92
CA ARG A 417 2.87 -14.66 14.51
C ARG A 417 2.94 -15.90 13.62
N LEU A 418 1.91 -16.16 12.83
CA LEU A 418 1.86 -17.25 11.85
C LEU A 418 2.51 -16.89 10.51
N GLY A 419 3.02 -15.66 10.36
CA GLY A 419 3.61 -15.17 9.10
C GLY A 419 2.56 -14.74 8.07
N LEU A 420 1.30 -14.53 8.50
CA LEU A 420 0.24 -14.00 7.65
C LEU A 420 0.13 -12.49 7.86
N ASP A 421 -0.27 -11.77 6.82
CA ASP A 421 -0.55 -10.34 6.89
C ASP A 421 -1.72 -10.05 7.88
N PRO A 422 -1.50 -9.23 8.92
CA PRO A 422 -2.55 -8.79 9.85
C PRO A 422 -3.76 -8.12 9.19
N ALA A 423 -3.59 -7.38 8.08
CA ALA A 423 -4.68 -6.70 7.40
C ALA A 423 -5.72 -7.69 6.84
N THR A 424 -5.33 -8.96 6.65
CA THR A 424 -6.27 -10.05 6.29
C THR A 424 -7.31 -10.35 7.37
N SER A 425 -7.10 -9.94 8.64
CA SER A 425 -8.13 -9.92 9.67
C SER A 425 -9.12 -8.76 9.48
N SER A 426 -9.74 -8.74 8.30
CA SER A 426 -10.69 -7.71 7.89
C SER A 426 -11.77 -7.49 8.95
N THR A 427 -12.22 -6.24 9.08
CA THR A 427 -13.27 -5.87 10.04
C THR A 427 -14.55 -6.70 9.86
N PRO A 428 -15.04 -6.99 8.64
CA PRO A 428 -16.18 -7.89 8.44
C PRO A 428 -15.95 -9.31 8.98
N PHE A 429 -14.76 -9.88 8.78
CA PHE A 429 -14.47 -11.24 9.26
C PHE A 429 -14.53 -11.32 10.79
N ILE A 430 -13.99 -10.32 11.48
CA ILE A 430 -14.06 -10.23 12.94
C ILE A 430 -15.50 -10.07 13.41
N ALA A 431 -16.30 -9.25 12.73
CA ALA A 431 -17.71 -9.12 13.04
C ALA A 431 -18.44 -10.46 12.95
N SER A 432 -18.27 -11.23 11.86
CA SER A 432 -18.90 -12.55 11.71
C SER A 432 -18.47 -13.54 12.80
N LEU A 433 -17.20 -13.55 13.18
CA LEU A 433 -16.70 -14.41 14.26
C LEU A 433 -17.32 -14.03 15.61
N VAL A 434 -17.37 -12.73 15.91
CA VAL A 434 -17.95 -12.22 17.15
C VAL A 434 -19.47 -12.40 17.18
N ASP A 435 -20.16 -12.39 16.04
CA ASP A 435 -21.60 -12.69 15.97
C ASP A 435 -21.89 -14.11 16.46
N VAL A 436 -21.14 -15.11 15.94
CA VAL A 436 -21.27 -16.51 16.35
C VAL A 436 -21.05 -16.67 17.86
N LEU A 437 -19.96 -16.11 18.37
CA LEU A 437 -19.63 -16.17 19.80
C LEU A 437 -20.63 -15.37 20.64
N GLY A 438 -21.16 -14.27 20.12
CA GLY A 438 -22.10 -13.38 20.78
C GLY A 438 -23.45 -14.04 20.99
N ILE A 439 -23.96 -14.76 19.97
CA ILE A 439 -25.19 -15.55 20.10
C ILE A 439 -25.00 -16.65 21.16
N LEU A 440 -23.87 -17.37 21.14
CA LEU A 440 -23.57 -18.40 22.16
C LEU A 440 -23.59 -17.82 23.57
N LEU A 441 -22.93 -16.67 23.79
CA LEU A 441 -22.93 -15.98 25.09
C LEU A 441 -24.34 -15.55 25.49
N TYR A 442 -25.08 -14.91 24.58
CA TYR A 442 -26.41 -14.39 24.85
C TYR A 442 -27.36 -15.48 25.32
N PHE A 443 -27.52 -16.57 24.55
CA PHE A 443 -28.46 -17.63 24.91
C PHE A 443 -28.00 -18.41 26.15
N THR A 444 -26.70 -18.56 26.36
CA THR A 444 -26.17 -19.15 27.60
C THR A 444 -26.54 -18.30 28.82
N ILE A 445 -26.39 -16.98 28.73
CA ILE A 445 -26.74 -16.04 29.80
C ILE A 445 -28.27 -15.98 29.99
N ALA A 446 -29.04 -15.98 28.90
CA ALA A 446 -30.50 -16.01 28.94
C ALA A 446 -31.02 -17.24 29.70
N ARG A 447 -30.44 -18.42 29.47
CA ARG A 447 -30.78 -19.64 30.23
C ARG A 447 -30.56 -19.50 31.74
N LEU A 448 -29.59 -18.71 32.18
CA LEU A 448 -29.33 -18.49 33.60
C LEU A 448 -30.38 -17.56 34.22
N PHE A 449 -30.69 -16.44 33.56
CA PHE A 449 -31.54 -15.39 34.12
C PHE A 449 -33.03 -15.53 33.79
N LEU A 450 -33.38 -16.30 32.77
CA LEU A 450 -34.76 -16.56 32.31
C LEU A 450 -35.15 -18.03 32.45
N SER A 451 -34.44 -18.80 33.26
CA SER A 451 -34.68 -20.24 33.47
C SER A 451 -36.14 -20.57 33.78
N ASP A 452 -36.80 -19.79 34.64
CA ASP A 452 -38.21 -19.99 34.99
C ASP A 452 -39.17 -19.75 33.81
N LEU A 453 -38.88 -18.75 32.98
CA LEU A 453 -39.67 -18.41 31.78
C LEU A 453 -39.49 -19.46 30.67
N LEU A 454 -38.25 -19.91 30.48
CA LEU A 454 -37.91 -20.97 29.53
C LEU A 454 -38.53 -22.31 29.94
N ALA A 455 -38.53 -22.63 31.24
CA ALA A 455 -39.17 -23.85 31.76
C ALA A 455 -40.70 -23.84 31.61
N GLN A 456 -41.34 -22.66 31.71
CA GLN A 456 -42.78 -22.52 31.51
C GLN A 456 -43.18 -22.60 30.03
N GLY A 457 -42.38 -22.03 29.12
CA GLY A 457 -42.61 -22.12 27.68
C GLY A 457 -42.44 -23.54 27.12
N GLY A 458 -41.47 -24.31 27.62
CA GLY A 458 -41.24 -25.70 27.20
C GLY A 458 -42.25 -26.72 27.73
N ALA A 459 -43.00 -26.39 28.80
CA ALA A 459 -44.02 -27.27 29.37
C ALA A 459 -45.39 -27.20 28.67
N GLY A 460 -45.56 -26.28 27.71
CA GLY A 460 -46.79 -26.04 26.96
C GLY A 460 -46.80 -26.58 25.53
N GLY A 461 -45.75 -27.29 25.09
CA GLY A 461 -45.61 -27.90 23.77
C GLY A 461 -46.06 -29.34 23.69
#